data_AF-A0A2G0E6W3-F1
#
_entry.id   AF-A0A2G0E6W3-F1
#
_cell.length_a   1.000
_cell.length_b   1.000
_cell.length_c   1.000
_cell.angle_alpha   90.00
_cell.angle_beta   90.00
_cell.angle_gamma   90.00
#
_symmetry.space_group_name_H-M   'P 1'
#
loop_
_entity.id
_entity.type
_entity.pdbx_description
1 polymer ?
#
loop_
_entity_poly.entity_id
_entity_poly.type
_entity_poly.pdbx_seq_one_letter_code
_entity_poly.pdbx_strand_id
1 'polypeptide(L)'
;KKSANSYQYYSIAMIALFVLYMSESGLEMFGKSRRQHILQRELISPLSRQKIINSTFTGHALLGFCVVLTLMLLTQLLFRVPWHQQFVFSFLSLSSLMLLFLVLGSFLETIGKDVGSGLTQIFIQVAAFLGGGYFPVSEGMANFSPMGWIMGPLREALWTNNPLQWRGILLNLFAAGILYVGMSIVLNKREEF
;
A
#
# COMPACT_ATOMS: atom_id res chain seq x y z
N LYS A 1 -7.30 -13.90 -24.69
CA LYS A 1 -5.97 -13.27 -24.48
C LYS A 1 -4.91 -14.37 -24.41
N LYS A 2 -3.64 -14.06 -24.71
CA LYS A 2 -2.53 -15.04 -24.63
C LYS A 2 -2.19 -15.33 -23.17
N SER A 3 -1.82 -16.57 -22.81
CA SER A 3 -1.42 -16.91 -21.45
C SER A 3 -0.14 -16.18 -21.01
N ALA A 4 -0.03 -15.92 -19.70
CA ALA A 4 1.14 -15.28 -19.12
C ALA A 4 2.39 -16.16 -19.23
N ASN A 5 3.55 -15.56 -19.51
CA ASN A 5 4.84 -16.21 -19.24
C ASN A 5 5.19 -16.06 -17.74
N SER A 6 6.00 -16.97 -17.20
CA SER A 6 6.49 -16.97 -15.81
C SER A 6 7.08 -15.63 -15.38
N TYR A 7 7.86 -14.97 -16.25
CA TYR A 7 8.41 -13.63 -15.97
C TYR A 7 7.31 -12.58 -15.74
N GLN A 8 6.25 -12.60 -16.54
CA GLN A 8 5.16 -11.64 -16.41
C GLN A 8 4.32 -11.92 -15.16
N TYR A 9 4.04 -13.20 -14.90
CA TYR A 9 3.32 -13.63 -13.71
C TYR A 9 4.06 -13.22 -12.43
N TYR A 10 5.37 -13.49 -12.38
CA TYR A 10 6.21 -13.16 -11.24
C TYR A 10 6.41 -11.64 -11.07
N SER A 11 6.49 -10.89 -12.17
CA SER A 11 6.58 -9.42 -12.13
C SER A 11 5.41 -8.79 -11.38
N ILE A 12 4.19 -9.32 -11.54
CA ILE A 12 3.02 -8.81 -10.81
C ILE A 12 3.16 -9.07 -9.31
N ALA A 13 3.59 -10.27 -8.92
CA ALA A 13 3.81 -10.62 -7.52
C ALA A 13 4.87 -9.72 -6.88
N MET A 14 5.96 -9.44 -7.60
CA MET A 14 7.04 -8.56 -7.12
C MET A 14 6.62 -7.11 -7.00
N ILE A 15 5.84 -6.56 -7.94
CA ILE A 15 5.31 -5.21 -7.79
C ILE A 15 4.42 -5.12 -6.57
N ALA A 16 3.52 -6.08 -6.38
CA ALA A 16 2.65 -6.09 -5.21
C ALA A 16 3.44 -6.19 -3.90
N LEU A 17 4.52 -6.98 -3.86
CA LEU A 17 5.44 -7.05 -2.73
C LEU A 17 6.14 -5.71 -2.47
N PHE A 18 6.69 -5.06 -3.50
CA PHE A 18 7.31 -3.73 -3.34
C PHE A 18 6.32 -2.67 -2.87
N VAL A 19 5.07 -2.78 -3.30
CA VAL A 19 3.99 -1.92 -2.84
C VAL A 19 3.71 -2.11 -1.33
N LEU A 20 3.85 -3.32 -0.78
CA LEU A 20 3.70 -3.53 0.67
C LEU A 20 4.72 -2.71 1.47
N TYR A 21 5.95 -2.56 0.97
CA TYR A 21 7.01 -1.79 1.63
C TYR A 21 6.72 -0.28 1.69
N MET A 22 5.65 0.22 1.05
CA MET A 22 5.19 1.60 1.27
C MET A 22 4.76 1.85 2.72
N SER A 23 4.53 0.81 3.52
CA SER A 23 4.37 0.94 4.97
C SER A 23 5.59 1.51 5.68
N GLU A 24 6.81 1.29 5.17
CA GLU A 24 8.02 1.89 5.73
C GLU A 24 8.00 3.42 5.57
N SER A 25 7.53 3.91 4.42
CA SER A 25 7.28 5.35 4.24
C SER A 25 6.22 5.87 5.21
N GLY A 26 5.20 5.06 5.50
CA GLY A 26 4.19 5.36 6.51
C GLY A 26 4.77 5.49 7.93
N LEU A 27 5.63 4.55 8.33
CA LEU A 27 6.32 4.58 9.62
C LEU A 27 7.18 5.84 9.80
N GLU A 28 7.86 6.27 8.74
CA GLU A 28 8.72 7.45 8.80
C GLU A 28 7.97 8.78 8.72
N MET A 29 6.74 8.76 8.19
CA MET A 29 5.94 9.95 7.87
C MET A 29 5.85 10.96 9.01
N PHE A 30 5.60 10.48 10.23
CA PHE A 30 5.58 11.32 11.45
C PHE A 30 6.73 10.99 12.42
N GLY A 31 7.23 9.75 12.41
CA GLY A 31 8.33 9.34 13.27
C GLY A 31 9.62 10.15 13.05
N LYS A 32 9.91 10.54 11.79
CA LYS A 32 11.09 11.35 11.46
C LYS A 32 10.99 12.76 12.05
N SER A 33 9.85 13.42 11.90
CA SER A 33 9.61 14.76 12.45
C SER A 33 9.69 14.78 13.98
N ARG A 34 9.29 13.68 14.64
CA ARG A 34 9.40 13.52 16.10
C ARG A 34 10.83 13.33 16.56
N ARG A 35 11.62 12.52 15.86
CA ARG A 35 13.06 12.33 16.15
C ARG A 35 13.89 13.58 15.90
N GLN A 36 13.50 14.42 14.94
CA GLN A 36 14.27 15.60 14.54
C GLN A 36 13.88 16.89 15.28
N HIS A 37 12.98 16.83 16.26
CA HIS A 37 12.44 18.00 16.99
C HIS A 37 11.82 19.09 16.08
N ILE A 38 11.52 18.76 14.83
CA ILE A 38 10.90 19.68 13.86
C ILE A 38 9.44 19.94 14.25
N LEU A 39 8.83 19.03 15.02
CA LEU A 39 7.47 19.16 15.51
C LEU A 39 7.22 20.39 16.38
N GLN A 40 8.20 20.83 17.16
CA GLN A 40 8.08 22.08 17.93
C GLN A 40 7.96 23.30 17.01
N ARG A 41 8.57 23.25 15.81
CA ARG A 41 8.46 24.29 14.78
C ARG A 41 7.16 24.23 13.99
N GLU A 42 6.59 23.04 13.81
CA GLU A 42 5.26 22.91 13.18
C GLU A 42 4.13 23.38 14.11
N LEU A 43 4.28 23.18 15.43
CA LEU A 43 3.28 23.60 16.44
C LEU A 43 3.17 25.12 16.61
N ILE A 44 4.23 25.87 16.31
CA ILE A 44 4.19 27.34 16.28
C ILE A 44 3.67 27.88 14.94
N SER A 45 3.44 27.02 13.95
CA SER A 45 2.83 27.44 12.68
C SER A 45 1.33 27.68 12.88
N PRO A 46 0.70 28.62 12.14
CA PRO A 46 -0.74 28.89 12.24
C PRO A 46 -1.59 27.80 11.56
N LEU A 47 -1.07 26.59 11.37
CA LEU A 47 -1.73 25.48 10.71
C LEU A 47 -2.40 24.56 11.74
N SER A 48 -3.62 24.10 11.43
CA SER A 48 -4.27 23.08 12.25
C SER A 48 -3.56 21.73 12.12
N ARG A 49 -3.52 20.97 13.21
CA ARG A 49 -2.96 19.60 13.27
C ARG A 49 -3.52 18.69 12.18
N GLN A 50 -4.83 18.76 11.93
CA GLN A 50 -5.47 18.00 10.85
C GLN A 50 -4.95 18.39 9.45
N LYS A 51 -4.66 19.68 9.22
CA LYS A 51 -4.13 20.13 7.94
C LYS A 51 -2.72 19.58 7.71
N ILE A 52 -1.90 19.52 8.75
CA ILE A 52 -0.57 18.88 8.70
C ILE A 52 -0.73 17.40 8.35
N ILE A 53 -1.52 16.64 9.12
CA ILE A 53 -1.76 15.20 8.86
C ILE A 53 -2.21 14.96 7.42
N ASN A 54 -3.22 15.69 6.96
CA ASN A 54 -3.78 15.52 5.63
C ASN A 54 -2.73 15.83 4.55
N SER A 55 -2.02 16.96 4.68
CA SER A 55 -1.03 17.37 3.67
C SER A 55 0.15 16.40 3.58
N THR A 56 0.67 15.94 4.71
CA THR A 56 1.78 14.98 4.76
C THR A 56 1.36 13.64 4.18
N PHE A 57 0.17 13.16 4.54
CA PHE A 57 -0.38 11.92 3.99
C PHE A 57 -0.60 12.03 2.48
N THR A 58 -1.24 13.10 2.01
CA THR A 58 -1.47 13.33 0.57
C THR A 58 -0.15 13.39 -0.19
N GLY A 59 0.89 14.03 0.36
CA GLY A 59 2.22 14.06 -0.25
C GLY A 59 2.82 12.65 -0.45
N HIS A 60 2.78 11.82 0.59
CA HIS A 60 3.28 10.44 0.50
C HIS A 60 2.40 9.56 -0.39
N ALA A 61 1.08 9.76 -0.40
CA ALA A 61 0.17 9.04 -1.29
C ALA A 61 0.44 9.37 -2.76
N LEU A 62 0.64 10.66 -3.10
CA LEU A 62 1.01 11.09 -4.44
C LEU A 62 2.34 10.49 -4.89
N LEU A 63 3.35 10.51 -4.00
CA LEU A 63 4.63 9.86 -4.27
C LEU A 63 4.46 8.34 -4.47
N GLY A 64 3.63 7.68 -3.66
CA GLY A 64 3.28 6.28 -3.81
C GLY A 64 2.61 5.96 -5.15
N PHE A 65 1.71 6.82 -5.64
CA PHE A 65 1.14 6.66 -6.97
C PHE A 65 2.20 6.76 -8.08
N CYS A 66 3.16 7.68 -7.96
CA CYS A 66 4.30 7.76 -8.87
C CYS A 66 5.16 6.49 -8.83
N VAL A 67 5.39 5.91 -7.64
CA VAL A 67 6.10 4.63 -7.49
C VAL A 67 5.35 3.50 -8.19
N VAL A 68 4.04 3.37 -7.97
CA VAL A 68 3.22 2.35 -8.65
C VAL A 68 3.28 2.50 -10.17
N LEU A 69 3.13 3.73 -10.68
CA LEU A 69 3.24 4.00 -12.12
C LEU A 69 4.62 3.65 -12.67
N THR A 70 5.68 4.00 -11.95
CA THR A 70 7.05 3.68 -12.34
C THR A 70 7.27 2.18 -12.40
N LEU A 71 6.80 1.43 -11.41
CA LEU A 71 6.89 -0.03 -11.38
C LEU A 71 6.11 -0.68 -12.53
N MET A 72 4.89 -0.20 -12.80
CA MET A 72 4.09 -0.65 -13.95
C MET A 72 4.80 -0.37 -15.27
N LEU A 73 5.37 0.83 -15.44
CA LEU A 73 6.12 1.21 -16.64
C LEU A 73 7.36 0.33 -16.83
N LEU A 74 8.18 0.16 -15.79
CA LEU A 74 9.40 -0.66 -15.85
C LEU A 74 9.08 -2.11 -16.21
N THR A 75 8.04 -2.70 -15.61
CA THR A 75 7.65 -4.07 -15.91
C THR A 75 6.97 -4.23 -17.27
N GLN A 76 6.33 -3.18 -17.80
CA GLN A 76 5.88 -3.13 -19.19
C GLN A 76 7.08 -3.16 -20.16
N LEU A 77 8.11 -2.35 -19.90
CA LEU A 77 9.26 -2.20 -20.79
C LEU A 77 10.17 -3.42 -20.77
N LEU A 78 10.50 -3.93 -19.57
CA LEU A 78 11.46 -5.01 -19.38
C LEU A 78 10.84 -6.39 -19.58
N PHE A 79 9.65 -6.62 -19.03
CA PHE A 79 9.02 -7.94 -18.98
C PHE A 79 7.77 -8.05 -19.85
N ARG A 80 7.40 -6.97 -20.56
CA ARG A 80 6.24 -6.91 -21.46
C ARG A 80 4.94 -7.28 -20.75
N VAL A 81 4.77 -6.87 -19.49
CA VAL A 81 3.51 -7.07 -18.77
C VAL A 81 2.42 -6.22 -19.44
N PRO A 82 1.26 -6.79 -19.81
CA PRO A 82 0.30 -6.14 -20.68
C PRO A 82 -0.66 -5.19 -19.93
N TRP A 83 -0.12 -4.27 -19.13
CA TRP A 83 -0.92 -3.34 -18.32
C TRP A 83 -1.92 -2.53 -19.14
N HIS A 84 -1.57 -2.19 -20.38
CA HIS A 84 -2.43 -1.45 -21.30
C HIS A 84 -3.79 -2.13 -21.54
N GLN A 85 -3.93 -3.44 -21.33
CA GLN A 85 -5.20 -4.15 -21.52
C GLN A 85 -6.25 -3.76 -20.48
N GLN A 86 -5.83 -3.44 -19.26
CA GLN A 86 -6.71 -3.09 -18.14
C GLN A 86 -6.04 -2.06 -17.21
N PHE A 87 -5.49 -1.00 -17.80
CA PHE A 87 -4.59 -0.08 -17.10
C PHE A 87 -5.21 0.52 -15.83
N VAL A 88 -6.42 1.08 -15.95
CA VAL A 88 -7.11 1.73 -14.83
C VAL A 88 -7.36 0.75 -13.69
N PHE A 89 -7.87 -0.45 -14.00
CA PHE A 89 -8.12 -1.48 -13.00
C PHE A 89 -6.83 -1.95 -12.33
N SER A 90 -5.76 -2.17 -13.10
CA SER A 90 -4.46 -2.57 -12.57
C SER A 90 -3.84 -1.51 -11.68
N PHE A 91 -3.89 -0.25 -12.11
CA PHE A 91 -3.38 0.87 -11.36
C PHE A 91 -4.14 1.05 -10.04
N LEU A 92 -5.47 1.00 -10.07
CA LEU A 92 -6.30 1.11 -8.85
C LEU A 92 -6.11 -0.08 -7.91
N SER A 93 -5.94 -1.29 -8.46
CA SER A 93 -5.63 -2.49 -7.66
C SER A 93 -4.37 -2.31 -6.85
N LEU A 94 -3.25 -2.03 -7.51
CA LEU A 94 -1.96 -1.83 -6.85
C LEU A 94 -1.96 -0.61 -5.93
N SER A 95 -2.59 0.50 -6.36
CA SER A 95 -2.68 1.73 -5.57
C SER A 95 -3.52 1.57 -4.30
N SER A 96 -4.61 0.79 -4.34
CA SER A 96 -5.39 0.50 -3.13
C SER A 96 -4.60 -0.27 -2.08
N LEU A 97 -3.83 -1.27 -2.51
CA LEU A 97 -2.95 -2.03 -1.64
C LEU A 97 -1.83 -1.14 -1.07
N MET A 98 -1.28 -0.27 -1.93
CA MET A 98 -0.28 0.73 -1.54
C MET A 98 -0.80 1.66 -0.45
N LEU A 99 -1.98 2.25 -0.65
CA LEU A 99 -2.58 3.16 0.33
C LEU A 99 -2.86 2.45 1.66
N LEU A 100 -3.36 1.22 1.61
CA LEU A 100 -3.56 0.42 2.81
C LEU A 100 -2.26 0.24 3.59
N PHE A 101 -1.17 -0.16 2.93
CA PHE A 101 0.10 -0.39 3.61
C PHE A 101 0.77 0.92 4.06
N LEU A 102 0.67 1.99 3.28
CA LEU A 102 1.12 3.33 3.69
C LEU A 102 0.43 3.77 4.98
N VAL A 103 -0.90 3.66 5.06
CA VAL A 103 -1.65 4.01 6.27
C VAL A 103 -1.36 3.04 7.41
N LEU A 104 -1.24 1.74 7.14
CA LEU A 104 -0.90 0.72 8.14
C LEU A 104 0.41 1.07 8.83
N GLY A 105 1.46 1.38 8.07
CA GLY A 105 2.74 1.78 8.63
C GLY A 105 2.64 3.03 9.50
N SER A 106 1.93 4.04 9.01
CA SER A 106 1.72 5.27 9.79
C SER A 106 0.84 5.06 11.03
N PHE A 107 -0.11 4.14 11.00
CA PHE A 107 -0.91 3.77 12.16
C PHE A 107 -0.07 3.02 13.20
N LEU A 108 0.76 2.08 12.76
CA LEU A 108 1.65 1.30 13.63
C LEU A 108 2.72 2.16 14.31
N GLU A 109 3.18 3.24 13.65
CA GLU A 109 4.04 4.27 14.28
C GLU A 109 3.41 4.83 15.56
N THR A 110 2.08 4.98 15.58
CA THR A 110 1.35 5.55 16.72
C THR A 110 1.20 4.61 17.91
N ILE A 111 1.52 3.32 17.79
CA ILE A 111 1.34 2.33 18.87
C ILE A 111 2.50 2.39 19.88
N GLY A 112 3.72 2.64 19.43
CA GLY A 112 4.88 2.73 20.31
C GLY A 112 6.20 2.84 19.55
N LYS A 113 7.17 3.55 20.15
CA LYS A 113 8.53 3.64 19.62
C LYS A 113 9.12 2.24 19.49
N ASP A 114 9.71 1.93 18.34
CA ASP A 114 10.36 0.66 17.96
C ASP A 114 9.47 -0.59 17.84
N VAL A 115 8.26 -0.60 18.43
CA VAL A 115 7.28 -1.69 18.23
C VAL A 115 6.66 -1.63 16.83
N GLY A 116 6.39 -0.43 16.33
CA GLY A 116 5.73 -0.21 15.04
C GLY A 116 6.52 -0.79 13.85
N SER A 117 7.86 -0.68 13.86
CA SER A 117 8.71 -1.21 12.78
C SER A 117 8.71 -2.73 12.74
N GLY A 118 8.87 -3.39 13.91
CA GLY A 118 8.81 -4.84 14.02
C GLY A 118 7.46 -5.40 13.57
N LEU A 119 6.35 -4.78 14.02
CA LEU A 119 5.01 -5.19 13.59
C LEU A 119 4.81 -4.99 12.09
N THR A 120 5.25 -3.86 11.53
CA THR A 120 5.12 -3.58 10.10
C THR A 120 5.82 -4.64 9.26
N GLN A 121 7.02 -5.04 9.64
CA GLN A 121 7.74 -6.12 8.97
C GLN A 121 6.97 -7.43 9.03
N ILE A 122 6.44 -7.82 10.19
CA ILE A 122 5.60 -9.02 10.32
C ILE A 122 4.38 -8.94 9.39
N PHE A 123 3.67 -7.80 9.36
CA PHE A 123 2.51 -7.62 8.51
C PHE A 123 2.85 -7.73 7.01
N ILE A 124 3.96 -7.14 6.56
CA ILE A 124 4.44 -7.27 5.18
C ILE A 124 4.66 -8.75 4.85
N GLN A 125 5.43 -9.46 5.68
CA GLN A 125 5.79 -10.86 5.42
C GLN A 125 4.57 -11.78 5.41
N VAL A 126 3.66 -11.62 6.37
CA VAL A 126 2.42 -12.42 6.45
C VAL A 126 1.51 -12.12 5.26
N ALA A 127 1.32 -10.85 4.91
CA ALA A 127 0.49 -10.48 3.76
C ALA A 127 1.08 -10.99 2.44
N ALA A 128 2.40 -10.89 2.26
CA ALA A 128 3.09 -11.43 1.09
C ALA A 128 2.98 -12.94 0.98
N PHE A 129 3.22 -13.66 2.08
CA PHE A 129 3.14 -15.11 2.13
C PHE A 129 1.73 -15.60 1.80
N LEU A 130 0.73 -15.10 2.52
CA LEU A 130 -0.67 -15.50 2.33
C LEU A 130 -1.23 -15.02 0.99
N GLY A 131 -0.77 -13.88 0.47
CA GLY A 131 -1.22 -13.30 -0.80
C GLY A 131 -0.56 -13.90 -2.04
N GLY A 132 0.37 -14.83 -1.89
CA GLY A 132 1.08 -15.46 -3.00
C GLY A 132 2.15 -14.59 -3.65
N GLY A 133 2.84 -13.77 -2.85
CA GLY A 133 3.97 -12.94 -3.27
C GLY A 133 5.26 -13.73 -3.49
N TYR A 134 5.46 -14.82 -2.75
CA TYR A 134 6.65 -15.68 -2.86
C TYR A 134 6.44 -16.89 -3.77
N PHE A 135 5.26 -17.51 -3.68
CA PHE A 135 4.87 -18.68 -4.47
C PHE A 135 3.36 -18.65 -4.71
N PRO A 136 2.84 -19.36 -5.73
CA PRO A 136 1.41 -19.47 -5.95
C PRO A 136 0.69 -20.12 -4.77
N VAL A 137 -0.42 -19.53 -4.34
CA VAL A 137 -1.25 -20.02 -3.22
C VAL A 137 -2.67 -20.30 -3.69
N SER A 138 -3.41 -21.11 -2.93
CA SER A 138 -4.83 -21.35 -3.18
C SER A 138 -5.67 -20.11 -2.91
N GLU A 139 -6.85 -20.00 -3.55
CA GLU A 139 -7.77 -18.88 -3.32
C GLU A 139 -8.20 -18.74 -1.86
N GLY A 140 -8.42 -19.87 -1.17
CA GLY A 140 -8.75 -19.90 0.25
C GLY A 140 -7.68 -19.23 1.10
N MET A 141 -6.39 -19.47 0.80
CA MET A 141 -5.27 -18.83 1.48
C MET A 141 -5.12 -17.36 1.09
N ALA A 142 -5.24 -17.04 -0.20
CA ALA A 142 -5.18 -15.67 -0.73
C ALA A 142 -6.20 -14.74 -0.07
N ASN A 143 -7.40 -15.25 0.25
CA ASN A 143 -8.47 -14.47 0.86
C ASN A 143 -8.17 -13.98 2.29
N PHE A 144 -7.13 -14.49 2.95
CA PHE A 144 -6.69 -13.98 4.26
C PHE A 144 -5.74 -12.78 4.15
N SER A 145 -5.31 -12.41 2.95
CA SER A 145 -4.37 -11.31 2.74
C SER A 145 -4.96 -10.19 1.88
N PRO A 146 -4.75 -8.91 2.27
CA PRO A 146 -5.05 -7.77 1.40
C PRO A 146 -4.38 -7.81 0.03
N MET A 147 -3.19 -8.43 -0.03
CA MET A 147 -2.50 -8.68 -1.30
C MET A 147 -3.25 -9.72 -2.13
N GLY A 148 -3.71 -10.81 -1.51
CA GLY A 148 -4.44 -11.87 -2.20
C GLY A 148 -5.78 -11.41 -2.78
N TRP A 149 -6.47 -10.47 -2.11
CA TRP A 149 -7.72 -9.88 -2.60
C TRP A 149 -7.61 -9.21 -3.97
N ILE A 150 -6.42 -8.71 -4.33
CA ILE A 150 -6.19 -8.08 -5.63
C ILE A 150 -5.44 -8.99 -6.61
N MET A 151 -4.63 -9.95 -6.14
CA MET A 151 -3.75 -10.73 -7.01
C MET A 151 -4.48 -11.61 -8.01
N GLY A 152 -5.51 -12.34 -7.57
CA GLY A 152 -6.35 -13.16 -8.47
C GLY A 152 -7.05 -12.29 -9.53
N PRO A 153 -7.89 -11.33 -9.11
CA PRO A 153 -8.57 -10.41 -10.02
C PRO A 153 -7.64 -9.65 -10.98
N LEU A 154 -6.46 -9.23 -10.51
CA LEU A 154 -5.49 -8.51 -11.33
C LEU A 154 -4.93 -9.40 -12.44
N ARG A 155 -4.58 -10.65 -12.13
CA ARG A 155 -4.07 -11.61 -13.12
C ARG A 155 -5.16 -11.97 -14.13
N GLU A 156 -6.39 -12.21 -13.66
CA GLU A 156 -7.53 -12.44 -14.55
C GLU A 156 -7.78 -11.26 -15.49
N ALA A 157 -7.80 -10.03 -14.96
CA ALA A 157 -7.99 -8.84 -15.77
C ALA A 157 -6.96 -8.71 -16.92
N LEU A 158 -5.73 -9.19 -16.72
CA LEU A 158 -4.66 -9.09 -17.73
C LEU A 158 -4.64 -10.23 -18.74
N TRP A 159 -5.17 -11.42 -18.41
CA TRP A 159 -5.02 -12.61 -19.25
C TRP A 159 -6.32 -13.37 -19.56
N THR A 160 -7.43 -12.99 -18.97
CA THR A 160 -8.76 -13.55 -19.26
C THR A 160 -9.73 -12.45 -19.69
N ASN A 161 -10.91 -12.86 -20.17
CA ASN A 161 -12.00 -11.96 -20.53
C ASN A 161 -13.09 -11.94 -19.44
N ASN A 162 -12.76 -12.39 -18.23
CA ASN A 162 -13.69 -12.37 -17.11
C ASN A 162 -14.07 -10.93 -16.73
N PRO A 163 -15.27 -10.72 -16.16
CA PRO A 163 -15.65 -9.42 -15.65
C PRO A 163 -14.67 -8.95 -14.56
N LEU A 164 -14.40 -7.64 -14.53
CA LEU A 164 -13.51 -7.04 -13.55
C LEU A 164 -14.09 -7.15 -12.14
N GLN A 165 -13.30 -7.68 -11.20
CA GLN A 165 -13.73 -7.86 -9.81
C GLN A 165 -13.16 -6.76 -8.92
N TRP A 166 -14.01 -5.77 -8.57
CA TRP A 166 -13.61 -4.58 -7.80
C TRP A 166 -13.57 -4.79 -6.29
N ARG A 167 -14.05 -5.94 -5.79
CA ARG A 167 -14.21 -6.21 -4.35
C ARG A 167 -12.91 -6.01 -3.57
N GLY A 168 -11.79 -6.53 -4.06
CA GLY A 168 -10.50 -6.41 -3.36
C GLY A 168 -10.02 -4.96 -3.21
N ILE A 169 -10.23 -4.16 -4.25
CA ILE A 169 -9.91 -2.72 -4.25
C ILE A 169 -10.72 -2.00 -3.18
N LEU A 170 -12.04 -2.25 -3.16
CA LEU A 170 -12.94 -1.63 -2.18
C LEU A 170 -12.60 -2.02 -0.75
N LEU A 171 -12.27 -3.30 -0.51
CA LEU A 171 -11.86 -3.77 0.83
C LEU A 171 -10.56 -3.11 1.28
N ASN A 172 -9.56 -3.00 0.40
CA ASN A 172 -8.31 -2.31 0.71
C ASN A 172 -8.52 -0.83 1.03
N LEU A 173 -9.31 -0.11 0.22
CA LEU A 173 -9.61 1.29 0.44
C LEU A 173 -10.44 1.51 1.71
N PHE A 174 -11.40 0.63 1.99
CA PHE A 174 -12.20 0.70 3.21
C PHE A 174 -11.34 0.49 4.47
N ALA A 175 -10.49 -0.54 4.46
CA ALA A 175 -9.54 -0.78 5.54
C ALA A 175 -8.55 0.39 5.71
N ALA A 176 -8.05 0.95 4.60
CA ALA A 176 -7.19 2.13 4.64
C ALA A 176 -7.91 3.34 5.25
N GLY A 177 -9.18 3.57 4.92
CA GLY A 177 -10.00 4.64 5.49
C GLY A 177 -10.18 4.49 7.01
N ILE A 178 -10.47 3.28 7.49
CA ILE A 178 -10.59 3.00 8.93
C ILE A 178 -9.27 3.27 9.66
N LEU A 179 -8.16 2.73 9.15
CA LEU A 179 -6.85 2.92 9.76
C LEU A 179 -6.42 4.40 9.73
N TYR A 180 -6.76 5.13 8.68
CA TYR A 180 -6.44 6.55 8.54
C TYR A 180 -7.20 7.39 9.57
N VAL A 181 -8.50 7.14 9.74
CA VAL A 181 -9.30 7.80 10.78
C VAL A 181 -8.77 7.45 12.16
N GLY A 182 -8.44 6.17 12.41
CA GLY A 182 -7.83 5.73 13.66
C GLY A 182 -6.52 6.46 13.97
N MET A 183 -5.60 6.48 13.01
CA MET A 183 -4.33 7.22 13.09
C MET A 183 -4.56 8.71 13.35
N SER A 184 -5.46 9.34 12.59
CA SER A 184 -5.76 10.77 12.72
C SER A 184 -6.33 11.13 14.09
N ILE A 185 -7.20 10.29 14.67
CA ILE A 185 -7.74 10.49 16.01
C ILE A 185 -6.63 10.39 17.06
N VAL A 186 -5.76 9.37 16.95
CA VAL A 186 -4.65 9.18 17.90
C VAL A 186 -3.68 10.36 17.84
N LEU A 187 -3.25 10.78 16.65
CA LEU A 187 -2.33 11.90 16.48
C LEU A 187 -2.92 13.23 16.98
N ASN A 188 -4.20 13.48 16.76
CA ASN A 188 -4.85 14.69 17.28
C ASN A 188 -4.98 14.72 18.81
N LYS A 189 -5.07 13.55 19.47
CA LYS A 189 -5.20 13.45 20.93
C LYS A 189 -3.87 13.49 21.68
N ARG A 190 -2.74 13.25 21.02
CA ARG A 190 -1.43 13.27 21.67
C ARG A 190 -1.01 14.72 21.95
N GLU A 191 -0.59 15.00 23.18
CA GLU A 191 -0.14 16.33 23.62
C GLU A 191 1.10 16.77 22.81
N GLU A 192 2.07 15.86 22.71
CA GLU A 192 3.15 15.90 21.73
C GLU A 192 2.73 15.13 20.48
N PHE A 193 2.68 15.80 19.34
CA PHE A 193 2.61 15.08 18.07
C PHE A 193 3.77 14.10 17.92
#